data_AF-A0A8X6VI13-F1
#
_entry.id   AF-A0A8X6VI13-F1
#
_cell.length_a   1.000
_cell.length_b   1.000
_cell.length_c   1.000
_cell.angle_alpha   90.00
_cell.angle_beta   90.00
_cell.angle_gamma   90.00
#
_symmetry.space_group_name_H-M   'P 1'
#
loop_
_entity.id
_entity.type
_entity.pdbx_description
1 polymer ?
#
loop_
_entity_poly.entity_id
_entity_poly.type
_entity_poly.pdbx_seq_one_letter_code
_entity_poly.pdbx_strand_id
1 'polypeptide(L)'
;MSPKDLPDCSLLWEGPQWLSTEEAWPKQSTVKNKRDIGKSVLYIEIECQTIPPLSPHFGGLWEVGVKSVKFHLKRVVGSTNLTFEEFYTLLTQIEAVLNSRPLVRLVDNDIDSLNVLTSSHFLVGEETTGPPEIVERI
;
A
#
# COMPACT_ATOMS: atom_id res chain seq x y z
N MET A 1 -10.65 20.37 4.11
CA MET A 1 -9.75 20.97 5.11
C MET A 1 -9.07 22.13 4.41
N SER A 2 -9.22 23.35 4.93
CA SER A 2 -8.65 24.58 4.39
C SER A 2 -7.24 24.81 4.95
N PRO A 3 -6.31 25.51 4.24
CA PRO A 3 -5.01 25.88 4.79
C PRO A 3 -5.08 26.57 6.16
N LYS A 4 -6.17 27.31 6.44
CA LYS A 4 -6.42 27.99 7.72
C LYS A 4 -6.76 27.04 8.87
N ASP A 5 -7.11 25.79 8.57
CA ASP A 5 -7.45 24.75 9.56
C ASP A 5 -6.22 23.94 10.01
N LEU A 6 -5.04 24.19 9.43
CA LEU A 6 -3.80 23.50 9.79
C LEU A 6 -3.15 24.14 11.03
N PRO A 7 -2.53 23.34 11.92
CA PRO A 7 -1.70 23.87 12.98
C PRO A 7 -0.51 24.65 12.40
N ASP A 8 -0.12 25.73 13.07
CA ASP A 8 1.02 26.56 12.66
C ASP A 8 2.33 25.75 12.80
N CYS A 9 2.85 25.31 11.66
CA CYS A 9 4.05 24.51 11.55
C CYS A 9 5.25 25.32 11.01
N SER A 10 5.15 26.65 10.98
CA SER A 10 6.16 27.55 10.39
C SER A 10 7.56 27.41 10.99
N LEU A 11 7.65 26.88 12.22
CA LEU A 11 8.92 26.64 12.93
C LEU A 11 9.63 25.34 12.50
N LEU A 12 8.94 24.43 11.81
CA LEU A 12 9.44 23.09 11.48
C LEU A 12 9.52 22.82 9.98
N TRP A 13 8.79 23.59 9.16
CA TRP A 13 8.75 23.41 7.71
C TRP A 13 8.22 24.68 7.04
N GLU A 14 8.98 25.28 6.12
CA GLU A 14 8.51 26.46 5.36
C GLU A 14 7.63 26.10 4.16
N GLY A 15 7.52 24.81 3.82
CA GLY A 15 6.64 24.33 2.75
C GLY A 15 7.03 24.82 1.35
N PRO A 16 6.52 24.17 0.30
CA PRO A 16 6.50 24.77 -1.03
C PRO A 16 5.63 26.04 -1.02
N GLN A 17 6.10 27.12 -1.64
CA GLN A 17 5.44 28.43 -1.64
C GLN A 17 3.99 28.40 -2.19
N TRP A 18 3.65 27.38 -2.98
CA TRP A 18 2.30 27.14 -3.51
C TRP A 18 1.30 26.57 -2.49
N LEU A 19 1.72 26.08 -1.31
CA LEU A 19 0.80 25.70 -0.24
C LEU A 19 0.22 26.90 0.52
N SER A 20 0.93 28.04 0.49
CA SER A 20 0.58 29.25 1.24
C SER A 20 -0.49 30.10 0.55
N THR A 21 -0.75 29.86 -0.73
CA THR A 21 -1.80 30.52 -1.51
C THR A 21 -3.06 29.64 -1.54
N GLU A 22 -4.20 30.17 -1.06
CA GLU A 22 -5.49 29.46 -1.07
C GLU A 22 -5.89 28.94 -2.46
N GLU A 23 -5.44 29.61 -3.52
CA GLU A 23 -5.73 29.27 -4.92
C GLU A 23 -4.98 28.03 -5.42
N ALA A 24 -3.80 27.77 -4.85
CA ALA A 24 -2.90 26.67 -5.24
C ALA A 24 -3.02 25.45 -4.32
N TRP A 25 -3.79 25.56 -3.23
CA TRP A 25 -4.25 24.37 -2.52
C TRP A 25 -4.97 23.45 -3.51
N PRO A 26 -4.62 22.15 -3.57
CA PRO A 26 -5.32 21.22 -4.44
C PRO A 26 -6.80 21.33 -4.09
N LYS A 27 -7.59 21.84 -5.05
CA LYS A 27 -9.05 21.86 -4.94
C LYS A 27 -9.43 20.40 -4.89
N GLN A 28 -9.52 19.87 -3.68
CA GLN A 28 -10.04 18.53 -3.45
C GLN A 28 -11.35 18.54 -4.21
N SER A 29 -11.45 17.71 -5.24
CA SER A 29 -12.74 17.33 -5.73
C SER A 29 -13.40 16.70 -4.52
N THR A 30 -14.17 17.50 -3.79
CA THR A 30 -15.14 16.96 -2.86
C THR A 30 -16.02 16.13 -3.78
N VAL A 31 -15.75 14.83 -3.83
CA VAL A 31 -16.62 13.87 -4.48
C VAL A 31 -17.87 13.88 -3.62
N LYS A 32 -18.74 14.87 -3.88
CA LYS A 32 -19.96 15.09 -3.11
C LYS A 32 -21.01 14.02 -3.45
N ASN A 33 -20.76 13.20 -4.47
CA ASN A 33 -21.75 12.29 -5.04
C ASN A 33 -21.11 10.97 -5.48
N LYS A 34 -21.68 9.83 -5.04
CA LYS A 34 -21.32 8.46 -5.50
C LYS A 34 -21.27 8.34 -7.04
N ARG A 35 -22.02 9.19 -7.75
CA ARG A 35 -22.13 9.21 -9.22
C ARG A 35 -20.84 9.62 -9.93
N ASP A 36 -19.97 10.43 -9.32
CA ASP A 36 -18.75 10.89 -9.98
C ASP A 36 -17.61 9.85 -9.94
N ILE A 37 -17.58 8.98 -8.93
CA ILE A 37 -16.72 7.76 -8.94
C ILE A 37 -17.21 6.82 -10.04
N GLY A 38 -18.52 6.69 -10.19
CA GLY A 38 -19.12 5.86 -11.24
C GLY A 38 -18.66 6.25 -12.64
N LYS A 39 -18.41 7.54 -12.93
CA LYS A 39 -18.04 8.00 -14.30
C LYS A 39 -16.64 7.56 -14.74
N SER A 40 -15.65 7.55 -13.85
CA SER A 40 -14.30 7.07 -14.20
C SER A 40 -14.24 5.54 -14.21
N VAL A 41 -14.99 4.89 -13.32
CA VAL A 41 -15.14 3.43 -13.27
C VAL A 41 -15.96 2.91 -14.47
N LEU A 42 -16.91 3.67 -15.01
CA LEU A 42 -17.68 3.29 -16.21
C LEU A 42 -16.82 3.07 -17.46
N TYR A 43 -15.62 3.67 -17.55
CA TYR A 43 -14.69 3.45 -18.67
C TYR A 43 -13.95 2.11 -18.60
N ILE A 44 -13.94 1.47 -17.44
CA ILE A 44 -13.26 0.20 -17.17
C ILE A 44 -14.33 -0.66 -16.51
N GLU A 45 -15.08 -1.49 -17.24
CA GLU A 45 -16.28 -2.25 -16.79
C GLU A 45 -16.15 -2.93 -15.40
N ILE A 46 -16.16 -2.16 -14.33
CA ILE A 46 -15.86 -2.57 -12.96
C ILE A 46 -17.09 -2.22 -12.12
N GLU A 47 -17.64 -3.23 -11.46
CA GLU A 47 -18.76 -3.03 -10.54
C GLU A 47 -18.23 -2.63 -9.16
N CYS A 48 -18.53 -1.41 -8.71
CA CYS A 48 -18.19 -0.96 -7.36
C CYS A 48 -19.35 -1.23 -6.38
N GLN A 49 -19.11 -2.14 -5.43
CA GLN A 49 -20.04 -2.40 -4.33
C GLN A 49 -19.50 -1.83 -3.01
N THR A 50 -20.38 -1.30 -2.17
CA THR A 50 -20.01 -0.76 -0.84
C THR A 50 -20.29 -1.79 0.25
N ILE A 51 -19.44 -1.85 1.27
CA ILE A 51 -19.72 -2.67 2.46
C ILE A 51 -21.01 -2.23 3.15
N PRO A 52 -21.79 -3.18 3.72
CA PRO A 52 -22.94 -2.84 4.53
C PRO A 52 -22.54 -1.98 5.73
N PRO A 53 -23.39 -1.00 6.13
CA PRO A 53 -23.12 -0.19 7.30
C PRO A 53 -23.03 -1.08 8.54
N LEU A 54 -22.13 -0.73 9.48
CA LEU A 54 -21.91 -1.45 10.74
C LEU A 54 -21.42 -2.90 10.58
N SER A 55 -20.89 -3.27 9.41
CA SER A 55 -20.35 -4.60 9.13
C SER A 55 -18.83 -4.57 8.90
N PRO A 56 -18.00 -4.26 9.93
CA PRO A 56 -16.55 -4.11 9.79
C PRO A 56 -15.86 -5.40 9.34
N HIS A 57 -16.44 -6.56 9.64
CA HIS A 57 -15.90 -7.86 9.23
C HIS A 57 -15.83 -8.04 7.70
N PHE A 58 -16.68 -7.35 6.92
CA PHE A 58 -16.58 -7.35 5.45
C PHE A 58 -15.26 -6.75 4.96
N GLY A 59 -14.58 -5.97 5.80
CA GLY A 59 -13.28 -5.37 5.50
C GLY A 59 -12.06 -6.01 6.10
N GLY A 60 -12.22 -7.13 6.80
CA GLY A 60 -11.12 -7.73 7.55
C GLY A 60 -9.89 -8.03 6.68
N LEU A 61 -10.08 -8.51 5.45
CA LEU A 61 -8.95 -8.88 4.56
C LEU A 61 -8.07 -7.67 4.20
N TRP A 62 -8.65 -6.56 3.72
CA TRP A 62 -7.85 -5.38 3.39
C TRP A 62 -7.28 -4.69 4.64
N GLU A 63 -8.01 -4.71 5.76
CA GLU A 63 -7.51 -4.18 7.03
C GLU A 63 -6.29 -4.97 7.54
N VAL A 64 -6.29 -6.28 7.38
CA VAL A 64 -5.13 -7.14 7.67
C VAL A 64 -3.96 -6.83 6.72
N GLY A 65 -4.23 -6.55 5.44
CA GLY A 65 -3.23 -6.06 4.49
C GLY A 65 -2.58 -4.75 4.96
N VAL A 66 -3.40 -3.75 5.31
CA VAL A 66 -2.94 -2.46 5.84
C VAL A 66 -2.13 -2.64 7.13
N LYS A 67 -2.57 -3.53 8.02
CA LYS A 67 -1.85 -3.86 9.25
C LYS A 67 -0.46 -4.44 8.95
N SER A 68 -0.34 -5.31 7.95
CA SER A 68 0.92 -5.96 7.56
C SER A 68 1.92 -4.95 6.98
N VAL A 69 1.48 -4.06 6.09
CA VAL A 69 2.33 -2.98 5.55
C VAL A 69 2.85 -2.08 6.68
N LYS A 70 1.94 -1.62 7.56
CA LYS A 70 2.31 -0.78 8.71
C LYS A 70 3.28 -1.47 9.66
N PHE A 71 3.15 -2.78 9.84
CA PHE A 71 4.05 -3.56 10.67
C PHE A 71 5.49 -3.52 10.12
N HIS A 72 5.69 -3.75 8.83
CA HIS A 72 7.02 -3.68 8.21
C HIS A 72 7.57 -2.26 8.21
N LEU A 73 6.77 -1.26 7.85
CA LEU A 73 7.19 0.15 7.86
C LEU A 73 7.73 0.57 9.23
N LYS A 74 7.00 0.28 10.31
CA LYS A 74 7.44 0.65 11.67
C LYS A 74 8.78 0.03 12.06
N ARG A 75 9.06 -1.20 11.59
CA ARG A 75 10.30 -1.91 11.91
C ARG A 75 11.49 -1.41 11.10
N VAL A 76 11.27 -1.05 9.84
CA VAL A 76 12.35 -0.62 8.95
C VAL A 76 12.67 0.86 9.12
N VAL A 77 11.65 1.73 9.22
CA VAL A 77 11.85 3.17 9.36
C VAL A 77 12.35 3.56 10.75
N GLY A 78 11.82 2.94 11.81
CA GLY A 78 12.18 3.31 13.18
C GLY A 78 11.90 4.78 13.47
N SER A 79 12.95 5.57 13.71
CA SER A 79 12.87 7.02 14.00
C SER A 79 13.47 7.91 12.90
N THR A 80 13.79 7.35 11.73
CA THR A 80 14.37 8.12 10.62
C THR A 80 13.28 8.81 9.81
N ASN A 81 13.60 9.98 9.25
CA ASN A 81 12.78 10.61 8.23
C ASN A 81 13.31 10.17 6.87
N LEU A 82 12.41 9.67 6.02
CA LEU A 82 12.75 9.24 4.67
C LEU A 82 12.38 10.34 3.67
N THR A 83 13.17 10.49 2.60
CA THR A 83 12.71 11.25 1.43
C THR A 83 11.56 10.51 0.73
N PHE A 84 10.94 11.18 -0.23
CA PHE A 84 9.88 10.56 -1.02
C PHE A 84 10.38 9.31 -1.77
N GLU A 85 11.55 9.41 -2.40
CA GLU A 85 12.16 8.32 -3.15
C GLU A 85 12.48 7.13 -2.24
N GLU A 86 13.08 7.39 -1.08
CA GLU A 86 13.41 6.36 -0.09
C GLU A 86 12.16 5.65 0.44
N PHE A 87 11.11 6.43 0.73
CA PHE A 87 9.83 5.87 1.17
C PHE A 87 9.15 5.03 0.09
N TYR A 88 9.17 5.49 -1.16
CA TYR A 88 8.61 4.76 -2.29
C TYR A 88 9.35 3.44 -2.52
N THR A 89 10.69 3.45 -2.55
CA THR A 89 11.49 2.24 -2.67
C THR A 89 11.21 1.26 -1.53
N LEU A 90 11.11 1.75 -0.29
CA LEU A 90 10.77 0.90 0.85
C LEU A 90 9.39 0.27 0.70
N LEU A 91 8.38 1.03 0.25
CA LEU A 91 7.05 0.48 0.00
C LEU A 91 7.07 -0.62 -1.05
N THR A 92 7.79 -0.43 -2.16
CA THR A 92 7.95 -1.47 -3.19
C THR A 92 8.63 -2.73 -2.64
N GLN A 93 9.62 -2.59 -1.77
CA GLN A 93 10.25 -3.73 -1.10
C GLN A 93 9.28 -4.45 -0.16
N ILE A 94 8.49 -3.71 0.61
CA ILE A 94 7.47 -4.29 1.50
C ILE A 94 6.39 -5.02 0.69
N GLU A 95 5.94 -4.43 -0.42
CA GLU A 95 5.00 -5.05 -1.34
C GLU A 95 5.54 -6.39 -1.87
N ALA A 96 6.79 -6.40 -2.36
CA ALA A 96 7.44 -7.62 -2.83
C ALA A 96 7.49 -8.70 -1.74
N VAL A 97 7.86 -8.34 -0.50
CA VAL A 97 7.89 -9.29 0.63
C VAL A 97 6.49 -9.84 0.95
N LEU A 98 5.46 -8.99 0.96
CA LEU A 98 4.10 -9.42 1.26
C LEU A 98 3.54 -10.34 0.16
N ASN A 99 3.84 -10.04 -1.11
CA ASN A 99 3.36 -10.83 -2.24
C ASN A 99 4.11 -12.16 -2.41
N SER A 100 5.37 -12.23 -1.99
CA SER A 100 6.20 -13.45 -2.02
C SER A 100 6.01 -14.34 -0.78
N ARG A 101 5.17 -13.95 0.19
CA ARG A 101 4.93 -14.74 1.40
C ARG A 101 4.26 -16.08 1.04
N PRO A 102 4.79 -17.23 1.50
CA PRO A 102 4.19 -18.54 1.26
C PRO A 102 2.79 -18.66 1.87
N LEU A 103 1.82 -19.08 1.06
CA LEU A 103 0.46 -19.41 1.48
C LEU A 103 0.33 -20.90 1.77
N VAL A 104 0.76 -21.73 0.82
CA VAL A 104 0.64 -23.20 0.88
C VAL A 104 1.85 -23.83 0.18
N ARG A 105 2.40 -24.91 0.73
CA ARG A 105 3.41 -25.72 0.03
C ARG A 105 2.74 -26.47 -1.13
N LEU A 106 3.33 -26.42 -2.32
CA LEU A 106 2.88 -27.22 -3.44
C LEU A 106 3.35 -28.67 -3.24
N VAL A 107 2.43 -29.63 -3.40
CA VAL A 107 2.78 -31.05 -3.37
C VAL A 107 3.20 -31.44 -4.78
N ASP A 108 4.47 -31.77 -4.95
CA ASP A 108 5.00 -32.36 -6.18
C ASP A 108 5.68 -33.71 -5.87
N ASN A 109 6.23 -34.34 -6.92
CA ASN A 109 6.85 -35.66 -6.81
C ASN A 109 8.22 -35.61 -6.11
N ASP A 110 8.74 -34.42 -5.80
CA ASP A 110 10.03 -34.21 -5.17
C ASP A 110 9.83 -33.75 -3.72
N ILE A 111 10.12 -34.64 -2.77
CA ILE A 111 9.93 -34.38 -1.34
C ILE A 111 10.80 -33.22 -0.84
N ASP A 112 11.91 -32.95 -1.54
CA ASP A 112 12.85 -31.89 -1.19
C ASP A 112 12.55 -30.55 -1.89
N SER A 113 11.50 -30.49 -2.71
CA SER A 113 11.09 -29.26 -3.35
C SER A 113 10.63 -28.22 -2.33
N LEU A 114 11.09 -26.98 -2.50
CA LEU A 114 10.69 -25.82 -1.70
C LEU A 114 9.62 -24.98 -2.40
N ASN A 115 8.92 -25.58 -3.37
CA ASN A 115 7.92 -24.89 -4.16
C ASN A 115 6.71 -24.50 -3.29
N VAL A 116 6.37 -23.21 -3.33
CA VAL A 116 5.30 -22.64 -2.51
C VAL A 116 4.38 -21.80 -3.37
N LEU A 117 3.09 -21.93 -3.12
CA LEU A 117 2.09 -21.03 -3.67
C LEU A 117 2.13 -19.74 -2.85
N THR A 118 2.33 -18.61 -3.54
CA THR A 118 2.37 -17.26 -2.96
C THR A 118 1.26 -16.40 -3.56
N SER A 119 1.04 -15.21 -3.02
CA SER A 119 0.09 -14.25 -3.60
C SER A 119 0.51 -13.77 -4.98
N SER A 120 1.81 -13.62 -5.24
CA SER A 120 2.33 -13.17 -6.54
C SER A 120 1.97 -14.11 -7.69
N HIS A 121 1.89 -15.42 -7.44
CA HIS A 121 1.44 -16.40 -8.43
C HIS A 121 0.04 -16.08 -8.98
N PHE A 122 -0.84 -15.48 -8.17
CA PHE A 122 -2.17 -15.07 -8.63
C PHE A 122 -2.16 -13.72 -9.35
N LEU A 123 -1.27 -12.80 -8.94
CA LEU A 123 -1.24 -11.43 -9.45
C LEU A 123 -0.47 -11.32 -10.77
N VAL A 124 0.64 -12.04 -10.89
CA VAL A 124 1.61 -11.93 -12.00
C VAL A 124 1.80 -13.27 -12.73
N GLY A 125 1.52 -14.40 -12.05
CA GLY A 125 1.73 -15.74 -12.60
C GLY A 125 3.04 -16.40 -12.15
N GLU A 126 3.89 -15.69 -11.40
CA GLU A 126 5.19 -16.16 -10.94
C GLU A 126 5.57 -15.57 -9.56
N GLU A 127 6.73 -15.96 -9.02
CA GLU A 127 7.27 -15.42 -7.78
C GLU A 127 7.89 -14.02 -7.99
N THR A 128 7.49 -13.03 -7.18
CA THR A 128 8.00 -11.64 -7.29
C THR A 128 9.38 -11.46 -6.67
N THR A 129 9.78 -12.36 -5.79
CA THR A 129 11.10 -12.34 -5.15
C THR A 129 11.64 -13.76 -5.23
N GLY A 130 12.81 -13.92 -5.86
CA GLY A 130 13.51 -15.21 -5.85
C GLY A 130 13.79 -15.68 -4.41
N PRO A 131 14.13 -16.97 -4.23
CA PRO A 131 14.48 -17.50 -2.91
C PRO A 131 15.53 -16.61 -2.24
N PRO A 132 15.45 -16.40 -0.91
CA PRO A 132 16.41 -15.57 -0.20
C PRO A 132 17.82 -16.10 -0.48
N GLU A 133 18.69 -15.24 -0.99
CA GLU A 133 20.09 -15.57 -1.23
C GLU A 133 20.69 -16.02 0.10
N ILE A 134 21.19 -17.25 0.15
CA ILE A 134 21.89 -17.78 1.32
C ILE A 134 23.20 -17.01 1.38
N VAL A 135 23.22 -15.92 2.15
CA VAL A 135 24.46 -15.23 2.49
C VAL A 135 25.21 -16.14 3.46
N GLU A 136 26.07 -17.01 2.93
CA GLU A 136 27.04 -17.71 3.76
C GLU A 136 27.85 -16.65 4.52
N ARG A 137 27.68 -16.61 5.84
CA ARG A 137 28.52 -15.76 6.70
C ARG A 137 29.95 -16.27 6.58
N ILE A 138 30.81 -15.41 6.02
CA ILE A 138 32.27 -15.53 6.04
C ILE A 138 32.78 -15.42 7.47
#